data_AF-A0A1Y4NIL8-F1
#
_entry.id   AF-A0A1Y4NIL8-F1
#
_cell.length_a   1.000
_cell.length_b   1.000
_cell.length_c   1.000
_cell.angle_alpha   90.00
_cell.angle_beta   90.00
_cell.angle_gamma   90.00
#
_symmetry.space_group_name_H-M   'P 1'
#
loop_
_entity.id
_entity.type
_entity.pdbx_description
1 polymer ?
#
loop_
_entity_poly.entity_id
_entity_poly.type
_entity_poly.pdbx_seq_one_letter_code
_entity_poly.pdbx_strand_id
1 'polypeptide(L)'
;MDLEFSIVLFENEGYATARGDKGVQDILASSADAGYIKDGTYPIIFRLHPYCWKWWISPKQEEMNFSMFTPDSWLDRPLWKNKPIQQRLIAALKDWQKKYLRANETIKLISSGKHILYHCEVETVCGDAEIYCFDSVIDTIEDHAQTEVITGNSFIKNVQGNAQIQCLDDHAMITNLCENAVVHKMKDISLIRHAYRDSQIHTMQDNSRILSLNGNTRIGTMNGHAIVDLASGQSVIEKVSCGCAVLGLSHDVQIKKIEAGATVLPLHVDGYHGSTMPFS
;
A
#
# COMPACT_ATOMS: atom_id res chain seq x y z
N MET A 1 -0.03 -1.86 10.88
CA MET A 1 1.13 -1.76 9.97
C MET A 1 1.26 -0.29 9.67
N ASP A 2 2.26 0.32 10.29
CA ASP A 2 2.49 1.76 10.22
C ASP A 2 2.94 2.10 8.79
N LEU A 3 2.62 3.29 8.26
CA LEU A 3 3.35 3.77 7.09
C LEU A 3 4.80 3.80 7.57
N GLU A 4 5.70 3.23 6.77
CA GLU A 4 7.14 3.32 7.01
C GLU A 4 7.63 4.74 6.68
N PHE A 5 6.92 5.76 7.15
CA PHE A 5 7.31 7.14 7.03
C PHE A 5 7.60 7.67 8.42
N SER A 6 8.87 8.00 8.62
CA SER A 6 9.41 8.46 9.90
C SER A 6 9.81 9.92 9.79
N ILE A 7 9.35 10.75 10.73
CA ILE A 7 9.90 12.09 10.93
C ILE A 7 10.93 12.05 12.04
N VAL A 8 12.14 12.49 11.70
CA VAL A 8 13.28 12.59 12.61
C VAL A 8 13.43 14.05 13.02
N LEU A 9 13.16 14.36 14.28
CA LEU A 9 13.35 15.71 14.84
C LEU A 9 14.74 15.87 15.44
N PHE A 10 15.47 16.90 15.02
CA PHE A 10 16.79 17.28 15.56
C PHE A 10 16.64 18.45 16.52
N GLU A 11 17.34 18.47 17.66
CA GLU A 11 17.18 19.50 18.69
C GLU A 11 17.28 20.94 18.18
N ASN A 12 18.19 21.22 17.23
CA ASN A 12 18.55 22.59 16.85
C ASN A 12 18.25 22.98 15.39
N GLU A 13 17.87 22.05 14.50
CA GLU A 13 17.90 22.32 13.03
C GLU A 13 16.64 21.91 12.25
N GLY A 14 15.56 21.52 12.92
CA GLY A 14 14.28 21.21 12.26
C GLY A 14 13.99 19.71 12.19
N TYR A 15 13.57 19.22 11.02
CA TYR A 15 13.16 17.83 10.82
C TYR A 15 13.67 17.25 9.50
N ALA A 16 13.91 15.94 9.49
CA ALA A 16 14.11 15.16 8.27
C ALA A 16 13.05 14.06 8.16
N THR A 17 12.89 13.52 6.96
CA THR A 17 11.89 12.49 6.66
C THR A 17 12.58 11.28 6.07
N ALA A 18 12.35 10.11 6.66
CA ALA A 18 12.92 8.85 6.23
C ALA A 18 11.84 7.84 5.84
N ARG A 19 12.22 6.95 4.92
CA ARG A 19 11.45 5.76 4.59
C ARG A 19 12.04 4.54 5.31
N GLY A 20 11.25 3.90 6.15
CA GLY A 20 11.60 2.71 6.90
C GLY A 20 12.78 2.92 7.85
N ASP A 21 13.11 1.85 8.57
CA ASP A 21 14.18 1.90 9.57
C ASP A 21 15.53 2.20 8.93
N LYS A 22 15.79 1.66 7.73
CA LYS A 22 17.03 1.90 7.00
C LYS A 22 17.22 3.39 6.66
N GLY A 23 16.17 4.05 6.14
CA GLY A 23 16.25 5.48 5.85
C GLY A 23 16.47 6.30 7.12
N VAL A 24 15.88 5.90 8.25
CA VAL A 24 16.16 6.51 9.55
C VAL A 24 17.64 6.32 9.90
N GLN A 25 18.17 5.10 9.82
CA GLN A 25 19.58 4.83 10.12
C GLN A 25 20.54 5.63 9.23
N ASP A 26 20.25 5.76 7.94
CA ASP A 26 21.08 6.55 7.01
C ASP A 26 21.09 8.04 7.41
N ILE A 27 19.94 8.59 7.81
CA ILE A 27 19.84 9.96 8.35
C ILE A 27 20.61 10.10 9.66
N LEU A 28 20.47 9.14 10.58
CA LEU A 28 21.17 9.15 11.86
C LEU A 28 22.69 9.07 11.69
N ALA A 29 23.18 8.22 10.78
CA ALA A 29 24.59 8.13 10.44
C ALA A 29 25.10 9.46 9.87
N SER A 30 24.41 10.02 8.87
CA SER A 30 24.80 11.29 8.26
C SER A 30 24.78 12.47 9.24
N SER A 31 23.84 12.49 10.18
CA SER A 31 23.70 13.57 11.17
C SER A 31 24.69 13.44 12.33
N ALA A 32 25.09 12.22 12.69
CA ALA A 32 26.20 11.98 13.60
C ALA A 32 27.53 12.48 13.00
N ASP A 33 27.80 12.16 11.73
CA ASP A 33 29.01 12.60 11.03
C ASP A 33 29.08 14.13 10.88
N ALA A 34 27.94 14.79 10.71
CA ALA A 34 27.84 16.25 10.63
C ALA A 34 27.87 16.96 12.00
N GLY A 35 27.94 16.22 13.10
CA GLY A 35 27.99 16.77 14.46
C GLY A 35 26.67 17.33 14.99
N TYR A 36 25.54 16.99 14.35
CA TYR A 36 24.20 17.43 14.75
C TYR A 36 23.63 16.67 15.94
N ILE A 37 24.08 15.43 16.13
CA ILE A 37 23.74 14.61 17.30
C ILE A 37 24.90 14.71 18.29
N LYS A 38 24.74 15.51 19.34
CA LYS A 38 25.71 15.57 20.46
C LYS A 38 25.58 14.33 21.33
N ASP A 39 26.69 13.93 21.95
CA ASP A 39 26.75 12.79 22.86
C ASP A 39 25.67 12.89 23.96
N GLY A 40 24.80 11.89 24.07
CA GLY A 40 23.66 11.86 25.00
C GLY A 40 22.36 12.50 24.51
N THR A 41 22.31 13.00 23.26
CA THR A 41 21.12 13.60 22.65
C THR A 41 20.49 12.62 21.67
N TYR A 42 19.20 12.32 21.81
CA TYR A 42 18.51 11.38 20.92
C TYR A 42 17.53 12.12 20.02
N PRO A 43 17.61 11.95 18.69
CA PRO A 43 16.61 12.49 17.79
C PRO A 43 15.29 11.76 18.03
N ILE A 44 14.20 12.52 17.96
CA ILE A 44 12.88 11.95 18.24
C ILE A 44 12.29 11.47 16.91
N ILE A 45 12.03 10.17 16.82
CA ILE A 45 11.54 9.51 15.62
C ILE A 45 10.05 9.23 15.79
N PHE A 46 9.27 9.67 14.81
CA PHE A 46 7.82 9.46 14.81
C PHE A 46 7.38 8.76 13.54
N ARG A 47 6.76 7.60 13.69
CA ARG A 47 6.07 6.91 12.60
C ARG A 47 4.67 7.45 12.43
N LEU A 48 4.31 7.80 11.21
CA LEU A 48 2.97 8.22 10.87
C LEU A 48 2.10 6.99 10.66
N HIS A 49 0.98 6.88 11.39
CA HIS A 49 0.03 5.83 11.10
C HIS A 49 -0.72 6.15 9.79
N PRO A 50 -0.98 5.18 8.90
CA PRO A 50 -1.71 5.40 7.65
C PRO A 50 -3.04 6.08 7.87
N TYR A 51 -3.76 5.68 8.91
CA TYR A 51 -5.06 6.24 9.26
C TYR A 51 -5.03 7.64 9.91
N CYS A 52 -3.85 8.26 10.09
CA CYS A 52 -3.76 9.68 10.44
C CYS A 52 -4.11 10.61 9.25
N TRP A 53 -4.52 10.05 8.11
CA TRP A 53 -4.82 10.77 6.88
C TRP A 53 -5.94 11.79 6.97
N LYS A 54 -6.91 11.59 7.86
CA LYS A 54 -7.96 12.58 8.14
C LYS A 54 -7.40 13.89 8.70
N TRP A 55 -6.36 13.81 9.52
CA TRP A 55 -5.61 14.99 9.98
C TRP A 55 -4.80 15.63 8.84
N TRP A 56 -4.19 14.84 7.94
CA TRP A 56 -3.43 15.38 6.78
C TRP A 56 -4.29 16.23 5.85
N ILE A 57 -5.61 16.07 5.88
CA ILE A 57 -6.52 16.77 5.00
C ILE A 57 -7.01 18.08 5.63
N SER A 58 -7.32 18.05 6.91
CA SER A 58 -7.87 19.21 7.61
C SER A 58 -7.26 19.41 9.01
N PRO A 59 -5.97 19.82 9.09
CA PRO A 59 -5.30 20.10 10.36
C PRO A 59 -5.96 21.25 11.15
N LYS A 60 -6.85 22.01 10.50
CA LYS A 60 -7.61 23.10 11.10
C LYS A 60 -8.91 22.63 11.76
N GLN A 61 -9.44 21.48 11.37
CA GLN A 61 -10.71 20.94 11.87
C GLN A 61 -10.51 19.74 12.80
N GLU A 62 -9.37 19.05 12.71
CA GLU A 62 -8.99 17.97 13.63
C GLU A 62 -7.78 18.35 14.48
N GLU A 63 -7.92 18.29 15.81
CA GLU A 63 -6.75 18.36 16.69
C GLU A 63 -5.91 17.10 16.52
N MET A 64 -4.59 17.28 16.43
CA MET A 64 -3.70 16.15 16.21
C MET A 64 -3.72 15.23 17.44
N ASN A 65 -4.27 14.03 17.27
CA ASN A 65 -4.33 13.08 18.36
C ASN A 65 -2.98 12.36 18.49
N PHE A 66 -2.19 12.81 19.46
CA PHE A 66 -0.88 12.23 19.75
C PHE A 66 -0.93 10.77 20.22
N SER A 67 -2.10 10.21 20.54
CA SER A 67 -2.24 8.79 20.86
C SER A 67 -2.22 7.86 19.64
N MET A 68 -2.30 8.40 18.42
CA MET A 68 -2.30 7.62 17.17
C MET A 68 -0.90 7.31 16.64
N PHE A 69 0.14 7.77 17.34
CA PHE A 69 1.52 7.55 16.96
C PHE A 69 2.14 6.49 17.89
N THR A 70 2.94 5.60 17.32
CA THR A 70 3.71 4.61 18.06
C THR A 70 5.11 5.18 18.36
N PRO A 71 5.54 5.21 19.64
CA PRO A 71 6.91 5.58 19.96
C PRO A 71 7.83 4.41 19.64
N ASP A 72 8.95 4.68 18.96
CA ASP A 72 9.95 3.65 18.67
C ASP A 72 10.70 3.22 19.94
N SER A 73 10.77 4.06 20.99
CA SER A 73 11.43 3.73 22.25
C SER A 73 10.61 4.05 23.51
N TRP A 74 10.87 3.30 24.59
CA TRP A 74 10.36 3.59 25.93
C TRP A 74 10.83 4.93 26.48
N LEU A 75 11.98 5.43 25.99
CA LEU A 75 12.58 6.72 26.35
C LEU A 75 11.83 7.93 25.76
N ASP A 76 11.03 7.74 24.70
CA ASP A 76 10.29 8.81 24.02
C ASP A 76 8.92 9.10 24.66
N ARG A 77 8.40 8.16 25.44
CA ARG A 77 7.08 8.27 26.10
C ARG A 77 6.94 9.50 27.03
N PRO A 78 7.94 9.87 27.86
CA PRO A 78 7.89 11.08 28.68
C PRO A 78 7.93 12.38 27.85
N LEU A 79 8.62 12.36 26.71
CA LEU A 79 8.77 13.50 25.80
C LEU A 79 7.44 13.83 25.08
N TRP A 80 6.51 12.88 24.98
CA TRP A 80 5.22 13.12 24.34
C TRP A 80 4.33 14.10 25.09
N LYS A 81 4.45 14.19 26.41
CA LYS A 81 3.69 15.15 27.22
C LYS A 81 4.36 16.53 27.24
N ASN A 82 5.54 16.65 26.64
CA ASN A 82 6.28 17.91 26.56
C ASN A 82 5.67 18.80 25.47
N LYS A 83 4.96 19.85 25.89
CA LYS A 83 4.28 20.80 25.00
C LYS A 83 5.20 21.39 23.91
N PRO A 84 6.43 21.87 24.23
CA PRO A 84 7.40 22.28 23.22
C PRO A 84 7.68 21.24 22.12
N ILE A 85 7.85 19.97 22.48
CA ILE A 85 8.13 18.90 21.51
C ILE A 85 6.91 18.63 20.64
N GLN A 86 5.71 18.57 21.23
CA GLN A 86 4.45 18.48 20.49
C GLN A 86 4.27 19.61 19.48
N GLN A 87 4.62 20.85 19.86
CA GLN A 87 4.54 22.00 18.96
C GLN A 87 5.51 21.87 17.79
N ARG A 88 6.73 21.40 18.05
CA ARG A 88 7.73 21.15 16.99
C ARG A 88 7.28 20.05 16.02
N LEU A 89 6.64 18.99 16.54
CA LEU A 89 6.04 17.95 15.71
C LEU A 89 4.94 18.50 14.80
N ILE A 90 3.98 19.22 15.39
CA ILE A 90 2.89 19.82 14.63
C ILE A 90 3.44 20.78 13.57
N ALA A 91 4.49 21.56 13.89
CA ALA A 91 5.13 22.46 12.94
C ALA A 91 5.78 21.70 11.78
N ALA A 92 6.56 20.64 12.07
CA ALA A 92 7.18 19.79 11.06
C ALA A 92 6.14 19.16 10.13
N LEU A 93 5.05 18.66 10.70
CA LEU A 93 3.96 18.04 9.95
C LEU A 93 3.19 19.02 9.07
N LYS A 94 2.93 20.23 9.56
CA LYS A 94 2.30 21.29 8.76
C LYS A 94 3.19 21.73 7.60
N ASP A 95 4.50 21.86 7.83
CA ASP A 95 5.45 22.21 6.78
C ASP A 95 5.53 21.11 5.73
N TRP A 96 5.65 19.86 6.18
CA TRP A 96 5.68 18.69 5.30
C TRP A 96 4.41 18.58 4.44
N GLN A 97 3.24 18.70 5.07
CA GLN A 97 1.95 18.71 4.39
C GLN A 97 1.91 19.82 3.35
N LYS A 98 2.28 21.06 3.71
CA LYS A 98 2.30 22.19 2.78
C LYS A 98 3.21 21.95 1.56
N LYS A 99 4.29 21.20 1.75
CA LYS A 99 5.26 20.93 0.70
C LYS A 99 4.79 19.88 -0.33
N TYR A 100 4.06 18.86 0.11
CA TYR A 100 3.76 17.69 -0.73
C TYR A 100 2.27 17.45 -1.00
N LEU A 101 1.37 18.06 -0.22
CA LEU A 101 -0.07 17.92 -0.39
C LEU A 101 -0.57 18.65 -1.63
N ARG A 102 -1.31 17.92 -2.47
CA ARG A 102 -2.12 18.42 -3.56
C ARG A 102 -3.56 17.98 -3.31
N ALA A 103 -4.47 18.94 -3.32
CA ALA A 103 -5.84 18.70 -2.89
C ALA A 103 -6.87 19.33 -3.83
N ASN A 104 -7.83 18.53 -4.29
CA ASN A 104 -8.89 18.97 -5.22
C ASN A 104 -8.33 19.51 -6.55
N GLU A 105 -7.25 18.90 -7.04
CA GLU A 105 -6.56 19.31 -8.27
C GLU A 105 -6.76 18.29 -9.39
N THR A 106 -6.90 18.77 -10.62
CA THR A 106 -6.78 17.95 -11.84
C THR A 106 -5.35 18.08 -12.38
N ILE A 107 -4.61 16.97 -12.45
CA ILE A 107 -3.19 16.94 -12.78
C ILE A 107 -2.98 16.04 -13.98
N LYS A 108 -2.37 16.57 -15.05
CA LYS A 108 -2.11 15.77 -16.24
C LYS A 108 -0.98 14.74 -16.04
N LEU A 109 0.12 15.15 -15.42
CA LEU A 109 1.32 14.32 -15.33
C LEU A 109 2.05 14.54 -14.01
N ILE A 110 2.44 13.45 -13.37
CA ILE A 110 3.37 13.41 -12.26
C ILE A 110 4.50 12.45 -12.63
N SER A 111 5.66 12.99 -12.98
CA SER A 111 6.79 12.18 -13.46
C SER A 111 7.91 12.00 -12.42
N SER A 112 7.86 12.74 -11.31
CA SER A 112 8.94 12.76 -10.32
C SER A 112 8.51 13.35 -9.00
N GLY A 113 9.22 13.00 -7.94
CA GLY A 113 9.08 13.62 -6.63
C GLY A 113 7.90 13.08 -5.82
N LYS A 114 7.77 13.62 -4.60
CA LYS A 114 6.82 13.14 -3.60
C LYS A 114 5.51 13.92 -3.66
N HIS A 115 4.38 13.21 -3.70
CA HIS A 115 3.07 13.82 -3.76
C HIS A 115 2.06 13.10 -2.87
N ILE A 116 1.30 13.87 -2.10
CA ILE A 116 0.14 13.40 -1.37
C ILE A 116 -1.07 13.91 -2.13
N LEU A 117 -1.90 13.00 -2.64
CA LEU A 117 -3.07 13.31 -3.43
C LEU A 117 -4.31 13.15 -2.57
N TYR A 118 -5.15 14.18 -2.54
CA TYR A 118 -6.43 14.14 -1.87
C TYR A 118 -7.54 14.76 -2.73
N HIS A 119 -8.59 13.98 -3.05
CA HIS A 119 -9.61 14.40 -4.02
C HIS A 119 -9.03 14.91 -5.34
N CYS A 120 -7.91 14.35 -5.78
CA CYS A 120 -7.29 14.72 -7.04
C CYS A 120 -7.80 13.83 -8.18
N GLU A 121 -7.73 14.36 -9.38
CA GLU A 121 -7.87 13.61 -10.63
C GLU A 121 -6.55 13.67 -11.39
N VAL A 122 -5.86 12.55 -11.53
CA VAL A 122 -4.55 12.48 -12.20
C VAL A 122 -4.63 11.63 -13.45
N GLU A 123 -4.16 12.13 -14.59
CA GLU A 123 -4.14 11.35 -15.83
C GLU A 123 -2.99 10.34 -15.82
N THR A 124 -1.75 10.77 -15.53
CA THR A 124 -0.60 9.84 -15.52
C THR A 124 0.37 10.10 -14.37
N VAL A 125 0.81 9.01 -13.74
CA VAL A 125 1.94 8.96 -12.82
C VAL A 125 3.00 8.03 -13.39
N CYS A 126 4.23 8.51 -13.57
CA CYS A 126 5.32 7.73 -14.15
C CYS A 126 6.68 8.14 -13.56
N GLY A 127 7.77 7.63 -14.15
CA GLY A 127 9.14 7.98 -13.75
C GLY A 127 9.47 7.56 -12.32
N ASP A 128 10.02 8.47 -11.53
CA ASP A 128 10.44 8.26 -10.13
C ASP A 128 9.49 8.92 -9.12
N ALA A 129 8.24 9.17 -9.52
CA ALA A 129 7.22 9.72 -8.62
C ALA A 129 6.93 8.79 -7.44
N GLU A 130 6.76 9.38 -6.24
CA GLU A 130 6.36 8.70 -5.01
C GLU A 130 5.00 9.24 -4.54
N ILE A 131 3.96 8.42 -4.60
CA ILE A 131 2.57 8.81 -4.37
C ILE A 131 2.02 8.26 -3.06
N TYR A 132 1.26 9.10 -2.36
CA TYR A 132 0.32 8.71 -1.33
C TYR A 132 -1.08 9.13 -1.80
N CYS A 133 -1.97 8.18 -2.06
CA CYS A 133 -3.25 8.41 -2.72
C CYS A 133 -4.42 8.22 -1.74
N PHE A 134 -5.17 9.30 -1.50
CA PHE A 134 -6.32 9.34 -0.60
C PHE A 134 -7.53 9.89 -1.34
N ASP A 135 -8.64 9.14 -1.37
CA ASP A 135 -9.89 9.52 -2.05
C ASP A 135 -9.66 10.18 -3.43
N SER A 136 -8.70 9.69 -4.22
CA SER A 136 -8.29 10.31 -5.48
C SER A 136 -8.39 9.33 -6.64
N VAL A 137 -8.51 9.87 -7.84
CA VAL A 137 -8.61 9.11 -9.08
C VAL A 137 -7.32 9.25 -9.87
N ILE A 138 -6.74 8.14 -10.33
CA ILE A 138 -5.59 8.12 -11.23
C ILE A 138 -5.90 7.23 -12.43
N ASP A 139 -5.78 7.75 -13.66
CA ASP A 139 -6.03 6.93 -14.85
C ASP A 139 -4.92 5.89 -15.05
N THR A 140 -3.64 6.30 -15.02
CA THR A 140 -2.53 5.36 -15.21
C THR A 140 -1.35 5.62 -14.26
N ILE A 141 -0.83 4.55 -13.65
CA ILE A 141 0.46 4.49 -12.96
C ILE A 141 1.37 3.55 -13.75
N GLU A 142 2.54 4.02 -14.17
CA GLU A 142 3.44 3.25 -15.05
C GLU A 142 4.93 3.48 -14.78
N ASP A 143 5.77 2.87 -15.61
CA ASP A 143 7.23 2.87 -15.53
C ASP A 143 7.76 2.38 -14.18
N HIS A 144 8.44 3.24 -13.41
CA HIS A 144 9.04 2.93 -12.12
C HIS A 144 8.35 3.68 -10.97
N ALA A 145 7.17 4.25 -11.22
CA ALA A 145 6.42 5.01 -10.22
C ALA A 145 6.16 4.16 -8.97
N GLN A 146 6.35 4.78 -7.82
CA GLN A 146 6.17 4.18 -6.51
C GLN A 146 4.93 4.76 -5.85
N THR A 147 4.08 3.91 -5.31
CA THR A 147 2.94 4.34 -4.50
C THR A 147 2.98 3.64 -3.16
N GLU A 148 3.09 4.40 -2.09
CA GLU A 148 3.20 3.84 -0.74
C GLU A 148 1.85 3.35 -0.23
N VAL A 149 0.79 4.11 -0.51
CA VAL A 149 -0.56 3.77 -0.07
C VAL A 149 -1.59 4.28 -1.06
N ILE A 150 -2.60 3.45 -1.29
CA ILE A 150 -3.84 3.82 -1.95
C ILE A 150 -4.97 3.40 -1.01
N THR A 151 -5.74 4.35 -0.51
CA THR A 151 -6.77 4.12 0.52
C THR A 151 -7.95 5.08 0.35
N GLY A 152 -8.96 4.99 1.23
CA GLY A 152 -10.24 5.65 1.06
C GLY A 152 -11.00 5.06 -0.14
N ASN A 153 -11.73 5.92 -0.84
CA ASN A 153 -12.44 5.59 -2.07
C ASN A 153 -11.58 5.83 -3.34
N SER A 154 -10.26 5.72 -3.21
CA SER A 154 -9.36 5.95 -4.33
C SER A 154 -9.56 4.94 -5.46
N PHE A 155 -9.47 5.40 -6.70
CA PHE A 155 -9.66 4.58 -7.89
C PHE A 155 -8.50 4.75 -8.86
N ILE A 156 -7.85 3.65 -9.20
CA ILE A 156 -6.82 3.59 -10.23
C ILE A 156 -7.33 2.75 -11.39
N LYS A 157 -7.25 3.26 -12.61
CA LYS A 157 -7.71 2.47 -13.77
C LYS A 157 -6.63 1.48 -14.22
N ASN A 158 -5.40 1.93 -14.44
CA ASN A 158 -4.31 1.06 -14.88
C ASN A 158 -3.06 1.20 -14.01
N VAL A 159 -2.45 0.06 -13.67
CA VAL A 159 -1.12 -0.03 -13.07
C VAL A 159 -0.31 -1.01 -13.90
N GLN A 160 0.76 -0.51 -14.54
CA GLN A 160 1.54 -1.23 -15.55
C GLN A 160 3.03 -0.91 -15.47
N GLY A 161 3.83 -1.43 -16.40
CA GLY A 161 5.29 -1.31 -16.37
C GLY A 161 5.89 -2.04 -15.19
N ASN A 162 6.81 -1.38 -14.49
CA ASN A 162 7.43 -1.86 -13.25
C ASN A 162 6.89 -1.08 -12.03
N ALA A 163 5.71 -0.47 -12.13
CA ALA A 163 5.11 0.32 -11.05
C ALA A 163 4.92 -0.54 -9.79
N GLN A 164 5.15 0.06 -8.62
CA GLN A 164 5.08 -0.63 -7.34
C GLN A 164 4.08 0.05 -6.41
N ILE A 165 3.18 -0.73 -5.82
CA ILE A 165 2.24 -0.29 -4.81
C ILE A 165 2.54 -1.06 -3.52
N GLN A 166 2.91 -0.37 -2.45
CA GLN A 166 3.20 -1.03 -1.18
C GLN A 166 1.93 -1.51 -0.49
N CYS A 167 0.87 -0.69 -0.48
CA CYS A 167 -0.39 -1.03 0.14
C CYS A 167 -1.60 -0.52 -0.65
N LEU A 168 -2.51 -1.43 -0.99
CA LEU A 168 -3.86 -1.14 -1.44
C LEU A 168 -4.84 -1.49 -0.32
N ASP A 169 -5.65 -0.53 0.11
CA ASP A 169 -6.36 -0.56 1.38
C ASP A 169 -7.78 0.03 1.32
N ASP A 170 -8.57 -0.21 2.36
CA ASP A 170 -9.91 0.33 2.58
C ASP A 170 -10.85 -0.03 1.42
N HIS A 171 -11.49 0.97 0.79
CA HIS A 171 -12.37 0.79 -0.37
C HIS A 171 -11.63 1.03 -1.70
N ALA A 172 -10.30 1.08 -1.69
CA ALA A 172 -9.54 1.42 -2.88
C ALA A 172 -9.64 0.35 -3.97
N MET A 173 -9.66 0.82 -5.22
CA MET A 173 -9.88 -0.03 -6.38
C MET A 173 -8.81 0.17 -7.44
N ILE A 174 -8.36 -0.95 -8.04
CA ILE A 174 -7.58 -0.97 -9.28
C ILE A 174 -8.39 -1.73 -10.34
N THR A 175 -8.57 -1.16 -11.53
CA THR A 175 -9.23 -1.88 -12.62
C THR A 175 -8.29 -2.90 -13.25
N ASN A 176 -7.09 -2.48 -13.65
CA ASN A 176 -6.11 -3.33 -14.33
C ASN A 176 -4.76 -3.26 -13.63
N LEU A 177 -4.26 -4.40 -13.17
CA LEU A 177 -2.89 -4.62 -12.74
C LEU A 177 -2.21 -5.54 -13.76
N CYS A 178 -1.16 -5.08 -14.45
CA CYS A 178 -0.55 -5.87 -15.51
C CYS A 178 0.95 -5.62 -15.69
N GLU A 179 1.53 -6.31 -16.68
CA GLU A 179 2.98 -6.30 -16.95
C GLU A 179 3.76 -6.77 -15.73
N ASN A 180 4.79 -6.03 -15.29
CA ASN A 180 5.56 -6.38 -14.10
C ASN A 180 5.11 -5.58 -12.86
N ALA A 181 3.90 -4.99 -12.91
CA ALA A 181 3.40 -4.21 -11.79
C ALA A 181 3.20 -5.08 -10.55
N VAL A 182 3.50 -4.50 -9.39
CA VAL A 182 3.49 -5.22 -8.12
C VAL A 182 2.61 -4.49 -7.12
N VAL A 183 1.75 -5.25 -6.45
CA VAL A 183 1.09 -4.83 -5.20
C VAL A 183 1.64 -5.69 -4.07
N HIS A 184 2.32 -5.08 -3.10
CA HIS A 184 2.88 -5.86 -1.99
C HIS A 184 1.78 -6.34 -1.03
N LYS A 185 0.81 -5.49 -0.71
CA LYS A 185 -0.26 -5.84 0.24
C LYS A 185 -1.60 -5.31 -0.25
N MET A 186 -2.59 -6.20 -0.29
CA MET A 186 -4.02 -5.90 -0.38
C MET A 186 -4.69 -6.27 0.94
N LYS A 187 -5.52 -5.39 1.46
CA LYS A 187 -6.21 -5.59 2.76
C LYS A 187 -7.55 -4.86 2.79
N ASP A 188 -8.26 -4.94 3.92
CA ASP A 188 -9.63 -4.46 4.11
C ASP A 188 -10.58 -4.96 3.02
N ILE A 189 -11.34 -4.10 2.33
CA ILE A 189 -12.26 -4.48 1.25
C ILE A 189 -11.76 -4.04 -0.13
N SER A 190 -10.44 -3.83 -0.25
CA SER A 190 -9.81 -3.39 -1.49
C SER A 190 -10.02 -4.38 -2.64
N LEU A 191 -10.07 -3.85 -3.86
CA LEU A 191 -10.45 -4.61 -5.04
C LEU A 191 -9.49 -4.40 -6.20
N ILE A 192 -9.05 -5.49 -6.82
CA ILE A 192 -8.45 -5.47 -8.17
C ILE A 192 -9.39 -6.21 -9.11
N ARG A 193 -9.85 -5.56 -10.19
CA ARG A 193 -10.76 -6.23 -11.12
C ARG A 193 -10.04 -7.25 -11.99
N HIS A 194 -8.92 -6.86 -12.59
CA HIS A 194 -8.14 -7.72 -13.47
C HIS A 194 -6.65 -7.65 -13.12
N ALA A 195 -6.07 -8.79 -12.78
CA ALA A 195 -4.63 -8.97 -12.62
C ALA A 195 -4.14 -9.98 -13.69
N TYR A 196 -3.27 -9.54 -14.59
CA TYR A 196 -2.86 -10.32 -15.76
C TYR A 196 -1.40 -10.06 -16.19
N ARG A 197 -0.93 -10.78 -17.23
CA ARG A 197 0.49 -10.84 -17.65
C ARG A 197 1.38 -11.32 -16.51
N ASP A 198 2.49 -10.67 -16.20
CA ASP A 198 3.50 -11.09 -15.23
C ASP A 198 3.35 -10.35 -13.88
N SER A 199 2.16 -9.80 -13.62
CA SER A 199 1.92 -8.96 -12.43
C SER A 199 1.96 -9.77 -11.14
N GLN A 200 2.18 -9.10 -10.02
CA GLN A 200 2.40 -9.78 -8.74
C GLN A 200 1.64 -9.13 -7.60
N ILE A 201 1.02 -9.96 -6.78
CA ILE A 201 0.43 -9.58 -5.50
C ILE A 201 1.10 -10.39 -4.40
N HIS A 202 1.91 -9.79 -3.54
CA HIS A 202 2.63 -10.58 -2.54
C HIS A 202 1.70 -11.11 -1.44
N THR A 203 0.80 -10.28 -0.92
CA THR A 203 -0.12 -10.68 0.15
C THR A 203 -1.51 -10.09 -0.07
N MET A 204 -2.54 -10.92 0.05
CA MET A 204 -3.94 -10.53 0.20
C MET A 204 -4.42 -10.87 1.62
N GLN A 205 -5.13 -9.96 2.26
CA GLN A 205 -5.61 -10.08 3.64
C GLN A 205 -7.06 -9.61 3.78
N ASP A 206 -7.64 -9.83 4.96
CA ASP A 206 -8.97 -9.36 5.35
C ASP A 206 -10.04 -9.75 4.32
N ASN A 207 -10.84 -8.82 3.81
CA ASN A 207 -11.90 -9.08 2.84
C ASN A 207 -11.49 -8.63 1.41
N SER A 208 -10.19 -8.53 1.15
CA SER A 208 -9.68 -8.05 -0.14
C SER A 208 -10.00 -9.03 -1.27
N ARG A 209 -10.22 -8.50 -2.49
CA ARG A 209 -10.79 -9.30 -3.58
C ARG A 209 -10.12 -9.05 -4.92
N ILE A 210 -9.91 -10.12 -5.68
CA ILE A 210 -9.54 -10.08 -7.09
C ILE A 210 -10.64 -10.74 -7.92
N LEU A 211 -11.19 -10.06 -8.93
CA LEU A 211 -12.25 -10.66 -9.77
C LEU A 211 -11.68 -11.61 -10.84
N SER A 212 -10.55 -11.26 -11.42
CA SER A 212 -9.92 -12.08 -12.46
C SER A 212 -8.41 -12.09 -12.31
N LEU A 213 -7.85 -13.27 -12.10
CA LEU A 213 -6.44 -13.59 -12.08
C LEU A 213 -6.11 -14.41 -13.34
N ASN A 214 -5.27 -13.89 -14.23
CA ASN A 214 -4.96 -14.51 -15.53
C ASN A 214 -3.47 -14.33 -15.90
N GLY A 215 -3.02 -14.87 -17.02
CA GLY A 215 -1.65 -14.77 -17.51
C GLY A 215 -0.70 -15.57 -16.65
N ASN A 216 0.47 -15.02 -16.39
CA ASN A 216 1.49 -15.54 -15.49
C ASN A 216 1.44 -14.87 -14.12
N THR A 217 0.29 -14.28 -13.75
CA THR A 217 0.15 -13.48 -12.52
C THR A 217 0.39 -14.34 -11.29
N ARG A 218 1.08 -13.78 -10.29
CA ARG A 218 1.41 -14.48 -9.05
C ARG A 218 0.78 -13.84 -7.83
N ILE A 219 0.15 -14.67 -7.00
CA ILE A 219 -0.22 -14.33 -5.63
C ILE A 219 0.70 -15.10 -4.69
N GLY A 220 1.37 -14.39 -3.77
CA GLY A 220 2.12 -15.03 -2.70
C GLY A 220 1.18 -15.70 -1.69
N THR A 221 0.64 -14.93 -0.76
CA THR A 221 -0.24 -15.49 0.29
C THR A 221 -1.60 -14.82 0.31
N MET A 222 -2.65 -15.64 0.39
CA MET A 222 -4.01 -15.22 0.74
C MET A 222 -4.29 -15.56 2.21
N ASN A 223 -4.75 -14.57 2.99
CA ASN A 223 -5.11 -14.68 4.40
C ASN A 223 -6.46 -14.02 4.70
N GLY A 224 -7.03 -14.30 5.88
CA GLY A 224 -8.31 -13.73 6.31
C GLY A 224 -9.46 -14.32 5.52
N HIS A 225 -10.26 -13.45 4.92
CA HIS A 225 -11.40 -13.76 4.05
C HIS A 225 -11.14 -13.32 2.60
N ALA A 226 -9.87 -13.29 2.18
CA ALA A 226 -9.49 -12.85 0.85
C ALA A 226 -10.07 -13.76 -0.24
N ILE A 227 -10.54 -13.16 -1.34
CA ILE A 227 -11.24 -13.88 -2.42
C ILE A 227 -10.58 -13.64 -3.77
N VAL A 228 -10.40 -14.72 -4.54
CA VAL A 228 -10.16 -14.66 -5.99
C VAL A 228 -11.36 -15.31 -6.68
N ASP A 229 -12.12 -14.55 -7.46
CA ASP A 229 -13.33 -15.08 -8.09
C ASP A 229 -13.00 -16.07 -9.22
N LEU A 230 -12.12 -15.67 -10.13
CA LEU A 230 -11.69 -16.50 -11.25
C LEU A 230 -10.18 -16.47 -11.38
N ALA A 231 -9.55 -17.63 -11.28
CA ALA A 231 -8.16 -17.86 -11.60
C ALA A 231 -8.03 -18.69 -12.87
N SER A 232 -7.22 -18.21 -13.81
CA SER A 232 -7.02 -18.78 -15.13
C SER A 232 -5.60 -18.57 -15.66
N GLY A 233 -5.28 -19.17 -16.81
CA GLY A 233 -3.94 -19.12 -17.39
C GLY A 233 -2.89 -19.82 -16.53
N GLN A 234 -1.62 -19.46 -16.72
CA GLN A 234 -0.49 -19.98 -15.94
C GLN A 234 -0.32 -19.24 -14.59
N SER A 235 -1.42 -18.72 -14.03
CA SER A 235 -1.36 -17.99 -12.77
C SER A 235 -1.00 -18.93 -11.61
N VAL A 236 -0.36 -18.36 -10.60
CA VAL A 236 0.14 -19.12 -9.45
C VAL A 236 -0.32 -18.46 -8.16
N ILE A 237 -0.83 -19.28 -7.23
CA ILE A 237 -1.11 -18.87 -5.85
C ILE A 237 -0.24 -19.73 -4.93
N GLU A 238 0.73 -19.13 -4.25
CA GLU A 238 1.68 -19.91 -3.44
C GLU A 238 0.99 -20.50 -2.21
N LYS A 239 0.12 -19.73 -1.53
CA LYS A 239 -0.60 -20.17 -0.34
C LYS A 239 -2.01 -19.60 -0.24
N VAL A 240 -2.99 -20.48 0.00
CA VAL A 240 -4.37 -20.12 0.39
C VAL A 240 -4.62 -20.56 1.83
N SER A 241 -4.75 -19.60 2.75
CA SER A 241 -4.97 -19.88 4.18
C SER A 241 -6.45 -20.10 4.51
N CYS A 242 -6.72 -20.58 5.73
CA CYS A 242 -8.08 -20.77 6.25
C CYS A 242 -8.94 -19.49 6.10
N GLY A 243 -10.20 -19.64 5.67
CA GLY A 243 -11.15 -18.53 5.48
C GLY A 243 -11.10 -17.87 4.10
N CYS A 244 -10.05 -18.11 3.32
CA CYS A 244 -9.92 -17.60 1.96
C CYS A 244 -10.67 -18.43 0.93
N ALA A 245 -10.99 -17.83 -0.22
CA ALA A 245 -11.70 -18.50 -1.30
C ALA A 245 -11.10 -18.26 -2.69
N VAL A 246 -11.01 -19.31 -3.50
CA VAL A 246 -10.78 -19.26 -4.95
C VAL A 246 -11.97 -19.93 -5.63
N LEU A 247 -12.84 -19.17 -6.28
CA LEU A 247 -14.19 -19.65 -6.65
C LEU A 247 -14.29 -20.29 -8.04
N GLY A 248 -13.34 -20.01 -8.93
CA GLY A 248 -13.26 -20.62 -10.25
C GLY A 248 -11.81 -20.84 -10.63
N LEU A 249 -11.36 -22.09 -10.59
CA LEU A 249 -9.99 -22.47 -10.89
C LEU A 249 -9.92 -23.23 -12.23
N SER A 250 -9.25 -22.66 -13.23
CA SER A 250 -8.96 -23.38 -14.49
C SER A 250 -7.83 -24.39 -14.34
N HIS A 251 -7.72 -25.35 -15.26
CA HIS A 251 -6.74 -26.45 -15.19
C HIS A 251 -5.25 -26.05 -15.18
N ASP A 252 -4.90 -24.88 -15.72
CA ASP A 252 -3.50 -24.43 -15.86
C ASP A 252 -3.00 -23.66 -14.62
N VAL A 253 -3.91 -23.34 -13.70
CA VAL A 253 -3.58 -22.57 -12.50
C VAL A 253 -2.94 -23.49 -11.48
N GLN A 254 -1.89 -23.00 -10.83
CA GLN A 254 -1.21 -23.72 -9.78
C GLN A 254 -1.50 -23.10 -8.41
N ILE A 255 -1.96 -23.91 -7.47
CA ILE A 255 -2.01 -23.55 -6.04
C ILE A 255 -1.05 -24.46 -5.28
N LYS A 256 0.02 -23.91 -4.71
CA LYS A 256 1.07 -24.76 -4.10
C LYS A 256 0.70 -25.28 -2.71
N LYS A 257 -0.02 -24.47 -1.91
CA LYS A 257 -0.46 -24.85 -0.57
C LYS A 257 -1.88 -24.36 -0.30
N ILE A 258 -2.73 -25.27 0.15
CA ILE A 258 -4.10 -24.99 0.60
C ILE A 258 -4.19 -25.43 2.06
N GLU A 259 -4.53 -24.50 2.96
CA GLU A 259 -4.74 -24.82 4.38
C GLU A 259 -6.16 -25.29 4.65
N ALA A 260 -6.35 -26.10 5.69
CA ALA A 260 -7.67 -26.54 6.11
C ALA A 260 -8.58 -25.34 6.38
N GLY A 261 -9.80 -25.36 5.85
CA GLY A 261 -10.76 -24.25 5.94
C GLY A 261 -10.64 -23.21 4.81
N ALA A 262 -9.70 -23.37 3.87
CA ALA A 262 -9.73 -22.65 2.60
C ALA A 262 -10.75 -23.28 1.64
N THR A 263 -11.40 -22.45 0.82
CA THR A 263 -12.31 -22.91 -0.24
C THR A 263 -11.66 -22.75 -1.60
N VAL A 264 -11.50 -23.84 -2.36
CA VAL A 264 -11.01 -23.80 -3.73
C VAL A 264 -11.96 -24.61 -4.60
N LEU A 265 -12.62 -23.93 -5.54
CA LEU A 265 -13.62 -24.51 -6.43
C LEU A 265 -13.07 -24.54 -7.86
N PRO A 266 -12.99 -25.71 -8.51
CA PRO A 266 -12.65 -25.79 -9.92
C PRO A 266 -13.74 -25.10 -10.75
N LEU A 267 -13.34 -24.48 -11.85
CA LEU A 267 -14.28 -23.96 -12.82
C LEU A 267 -15.06 -25.15 -13.41
N HIS A 268 -16.36 -25.27 -13.13
CA HIS A 268 -17.19 -26.28 -13.76
C HIS A 268 -17.41 -25.86 -15.21
N VAL A 269 -16.62 -26.43 -16.11
CA VAL A 269 -16.94 -26.39 -17.53
C VAL A 269 -18.02 -27.45 -17.73
N ASP A 270 -19.28 -27.03 -17.75
CA ASP A 270 -20.39 -27.86 -18.23
C ASP A 270 -20.13 -28.16 -19.72
N GLY A 271 -19.25 -29.11 -19.97
CA GLY A 271 -19.05 -29.70 -21.27
C GLY A 271 -20.24 -30.62 -21.55
N TYR A 272 -21.18 -30.13 -22.36
CA TYR A 272 -22.01 -30.99 -23.18
C TYR A 272 -21.10 -31.84 -24.10
N HIS A 273 -20.54 -32.91 -23.56
CA HIS A 273 -20.15 -34.07 -24.34
C HIS A 273 -21.23 -35.11 -24.14
N GLY A 274 -22.18 -35.13 -25.09
CA GLY A 274 -23.02 -36.29 -25.28
C GLY A 274 -22.16 -37.54 -25.51
N SER A 275 -22.73 -38.69 -25.09
CA SER A 275 -22.25 -40.08 -25.29
C SER A 275 -20.91 -40.42 -24.61
N THR A 276 -20.76 -41.43 -23.75
CA THR A 276 -21.55 -42.61 -23.36
C THR A 276 -20.96 -43.10 -22.04
N MET A 277 -21.76 -43.35 -21.01
CA MET A 277 -21.33 -44.16 -19.87
C MET A 277 -21.32 -45.64 -20.26
N PRO A 278 -20.23 -46.40 -20.06
CA PRO A 278 -20.34 -47.81 -19.79
C PRO A 278 -20.32 -47.99 -18.27
N PHE A 279 -21.47 -48.42 -17.73
CA PHE A 279 -21.51 -49.05 -16.42
C PHE A 279 -20.60 -50.28 -16.42
N SER A 280 -19.83 -50.46 -15.36
CA SER A 280 -19.50 -51.75 -14.74
C SER A 280 -19.16 -51.50 -13.28
#